data_AF-I4MXT3-F1
#
_entry.id   AF-I4MXT3-F1
#
_cell.length_a   1.000
_cell.length_b   1.000
_cell.length_c   1.000
_cell.angle_alpha   90.00
_cell.angle_beta   90.00
_cell.angle_gamma   90.00
#
_symmetry.space_group_name_H-M   'P 1'
#
loop_
_entity.id
_entity.type
_entity.pdbx_description
1 polymer ?
#
loop_
_entity_poly.entity_id
_entity_poly.type
_entity_poly.pdbx_seq_one_letter_code
_entity_poly.pdbx_strand_id
1 'polypeptide(L)'
;MATGRSMLKAHVERDLAMVSTTRMQALRELVLANNPHLADEIDEITDLQLLILVKASIGSDPTADPVETKQMMAFFDRLIEEKRQSATKH
;
A
#
# COMPACT_ATOMS: atom_id res chain seq x y z
N MET A 1 18.21 35.93 1.38
CA MET A 1 17.75 35.10 2.51
C MET A 1 16.48 34.37 2.08
N ALA A 2 16.56 33.06 1.83
CA ALA A 2 15.44 32.26 1.33
C ALA A 2 15.33 30.96 2.14
N THR A 3 14.94 31.07 3.42
CA THR A 3 14.97 29.92 4.36
C THR A 3 13.58 29.51 4.87
N GLY A 4 12.50 30.19 4.45
CA GLY A 4 11.13 29.91 4.94
C GLY A 4 10.36 28.82 4.17
N ARG A 5 10.68 28.60 2.89
CA ARG A 5 9.91 27.69 2.01
C ARG A 5 10.26 26.20 2.19
N SER A 6 11.44 25.89 2.74
CA SER A 6 11.93 24.51 2.86
C SER A 6 11.36 23.76 4.06
N MET A 7 11.08 24.44 5.18
CA MET A 7 10.60 23.76 6.40
C MET A 7 9.14 23.30 6.28
N LEU A 8 8.29 24.06 5.57
CA LEU A 8 6.90 23.67 5.33
C LEU A 8 6.82 22.44 4.42
N LYS A 9 7.64 22.40 3.37
CA LYS A 9 7.71 21.26 2.45
C LYS A 9 8.19 19.99 3.16
N ALA A 10 9.22 20.10 4.00
CA ALA A 10 9.73 18.98 4.79
C ALA A 10 8.72 18.46 5.82
N HIS A 11 7.90 19.34 6.43
CA HIS A 11 6.83 18.92 7.33
C HIS A 11 5.73 18.17 6.58
N VAL A 12 5.27 18.71 5.45
CA VAL A 12 4.25 18.06 4.62
C VAL A 12 4.76 16.71 4.09
N GLU A 13 6.01 16.64 3.61
CA GLU A 13 6.62 15.37 3.16
C GLU A 13 6.75 14.35 4.30
N ARG A 14 7.10 14.80 5.50
CA ARG A 14 7.20 13.94 6.70
C ARG A 14 5.83 13.45 7.17
N ASP A 15 4.82 14.31 7.19
CA ASP A 15 3.46 13.96 7.57
C ASP A 15 2.83 13.03 6.50
N LEU A 16 3.08 13.29 5.22
CA LEU A 16 2.65 12.41 4.12
C LEU A 16 3.34 11.04 4.21
N ALA A 17 4.63 11.02 4.56
CA ALA A 17 5.39 9.80 4.79
C ALA A 17 4.86 9.05 6.02
N MET A 18 4.57 9.71 7.14
CA MET A 18 4.01 9.06 8.35
C MET A 18 2.61 8.48 8.09
N VAL A 19 1.77 9.18 7.33
CA VAL A 19 0.44 8.68 6.91
C VAL A 19 0.60 7.49 5.94
N SER A 20 1.57 7.54 5.04
CA SER A 20 1.93 6.42 4.16
C SER A 20 2.39 5.19 4.95
N THR A 21 3.29 5.36 5.92
CA THR A 21 3.80 4.25 6.75
C THR A 21 2.70 3.61 7.57
N THR A 22 1.85 4.42 8.21
CA THR A 22 0.72 3.92 9.04
C THR A 22 -0.28 3.12 8.20
N ARG A 23 -0.57 3.59 6.98
CA ARG A 23 -1.49 2.89 6.05
C ARG A 23 -0.91 1.58 5.54
N MET A 24 0.39 1.55 5.21
CA MET A 24 1.04 0.32 4.79
C MET A 24 1.12 -0.71 5.92
N GLN A 25 1.30 -0.26 7.16
CA GLN A 25 1.34 -1.12 8.33
C GLN A 25 -0.03 -1.76 8.62
N ALA A 26 -1.12 -0.98 8.53
CA ALA A 26 -2.48 -1.52 8.60
C ALA A 26 -2.78 -2.55 7.49
N LEU A 27 -2.25 -2.33 6.28
CA LEU A 27 -2.32 -3.28 5.19
C LEU A 27 -1.53 -4.57 5.48
N ARG A 28 -0.34 -4.46 6.09
CA ARG A 28 0.45 -5.63 6.52
C ARG A 28 -0.30 -6.45 7.56
N GLU A 29 -0.85 -5.81 8.58
CA GLU A 29 -1.66 -6.47 9.61
C GLU A 29 -2.86 -7.21 9.00
N LEU A 30 -3.54 -6.60 8.03
CA LEU A 30 -4.67 -7.21 7.34
C LEU A 30 -4.25 -8.42 6.48
N VAL A 31 -3.08 -8.35 5.82
CA VAL A 31 -2.51 -9.49 5.10
C VAL A 31 -2.16 -10.62 6.06
N LEU A 32 -1.52 -10.34 7.19
CA LEU A 32 -1.20 -11.34 8.21
C LEU A 32 -2.43 -11.99 8.81
N ALA A 33 -3.48 -11.22 9.06
CA ALA A 33 -4.73 -11.74 9.60
C ALA A 33 -5.35 -12.80 8.67
N ASN A 34 -5.18 -12.65 7.36
CA ASN A 34 -5.67 -13.60 6.35
C ASN A 34 -4.64 -14.66 5.95
N ASN A 35 -3.34 -14.39 6.14
CA ASN A 35 -2.23 -15.23 5.72
C ASN A 35 -1.18 -15.33 6.84
N PRO A 36 -1.50 -15.99 7.97
CA PRO A 36 -0.64 -16.01 9.15
C PRO A 36 0.72 -16.68 8.91
N HIS A 37 0.84 -17.51 7.87
CA HIS A 37 2.10 -18.14 7.46
C HIS A 37 3.09 -17.14 6.85
N LEU A 38 2.66 -15.94 6.46
CA LEU A 38 3.54 -14.87 5.95
C LEU A 38 4.13 -14.00 7.06
N ALA A 39 3.89 -14.30 8.34
CA ALA A 39 4.36 -13.50 9.48
C ALA A 39 5.88 -13.26 9.47
N ASP A 40 6.65 -14.28 9.09
CA ASP A 40 8.11 -14.20 9.06
C ASP A 40 8.64 -13.52 7.79
N GLU A 41 7.85 -13.52 6.72
CA GLU A 41 8.25 -12.99 5.41
C GLU A 41 7.70 -11.57 5.14
N ILE A 42 6.70 -11.10 5.93
CA ILE A 42 5.98 -9.87 5.63
C ILE A 42 6.82 -8.60 5.76
N ASP A 43 7.85 -8.65 6.60
CA ASP A 43 8.79 -7.55 6.78
C ASP A 43 9.80 -7.48 5.63
N GLU A 44 9.99 -8.57 4.89
CA GLU A 44 10.86 -8.64 3.71
C GLU A 44 10.13 -8.26 2.41
N ILE A 45 8.79 -8.32 2.38
CA ILE A 45 8.02 -7.90 1.20
C ILE A 45 7.92 -6.39 1.07
N THR A 46 8.24 -5.93 -0.14
CA THR A 46 8.06 -4.53 -0.54
C THR A 46 6.59 -4.13 -0.54
N ASP A 47 6.30 -2.83 -0.37
CA ASP A 47 4.94 -2.28 -0.47
C ASP A 47 4.20 -2.76 -1.75
N LEU A 48 4.93 -2.86 -2.86
CA LEU A 48 4.38 -3.30 -4.14
C LEU A 48 3.96 -4.78 -4.10
N GLN A 49 4.80 -5.65 -3.53
CA GLN A 49 4.49 -7.07 -3.37
C GLN A 49 3.31 -7.28 -2.42
N LEU A 50 3.24 -6.49 -1.34
CA LEU A 50 2.11 -6.51 -0.41
C LEU A 50 0.79 -6.18 -1.12
N LEU A 51 0.76 -5.12 -1.94
CA LEU A 51 -0.44 -4.74 -2.70
C LEU A 51 -0.87 -5.84 -3.68
N ILE A 52 0.09 -6.52 -4.32
CA ILE A 52 -0.18 -7.65 -5.21
C ILE A 52 -0.79 -8.83 -4.44
N LEU A 53 -0.25 -9.16 -3.27
CA LEU A 53 -0.76 -10.24 -2.42
C LEU A 53 -2.19 -9.99 -1.95
N VAL A 54 -2.48 -8.77 -1.50
CA VAL A 54 -3.84 -8.37 -1.08
C VAL A 54 -4.83 -8.51 -2.24
N LYS A 55 -4.45 -8.03 -3.43
CA LYS A 55 -5.28 -8.15 -4.63
C LYS A 55 -5.58 -9.60 -4.98
N ALA A 56 -4.58 -10.48 -4.88
CA ALA A 56 -4.75 -11.91 -5.15
C ALA A 56 -5.68 -12.58 -4.13
N SER A 57 -5.55 -12.22 -2.85
CA SER A 57 -6.41 -12.71 -1.77
C SER A 57 -7.89 -12.34 -2.02
N ILE A 58 -8.17 -11.09 -2.40
CA ILE A 58 -9.53 -10.60 -2.67
C ILE A 58 -10.15 -11.35 -3.86
N GLY A 59 -9.38 -11.55 -4.94
CA GLY A 59 -9.88 -12.27 -6.12
C GLY A 59 -10.12 -13.77 -5.89
N SER A 60 -9.59 -14.33 -4.80
CA SER A 60 -9.72 -15.75 -4.46
C SER A 60 -10.93 -16.06 -3.58
N ASP A 61 -11.62 -15.06 -3.04
CA ASP A 61 -12.81 -15.24 -2.20
C ASP A 61 -14.07 -15.40 -3.07
N PRO A 62 -14.64 -16.62 -3.17
CA PRO A 62 -15.83 -16.87 -3.98
C PRO A 62 -17.13 -16.38 -3.32
N THR A 63 -17.06 -15.95 -2.06
CA THR A 63 -18.22 -15.47 -1.27
C THR A 63 -18.35 -13.95 -1.29
N ALA A 64 -17.31 -13.25 -1.74
CA ALA A 64 -17.31 -11.80 -1.87
C ALA A 64 -18.26 -11.33 -2.98
N ASP A 65 -18.89 -10.16 -2.78
CA ASP A 65 -19.74 -9.56 -3.79
C ASP A 65 -18.90 -9.26 -5.06
N PRO A 66 -19.35 -9.70 -6.25
CA PRO A 66 -18.55 -9.57 -7.48
C PRO A 66 -18.40 -8.12 -7.93
N VAL A 67 -19.33 -7.21 -7.59
CA VAL A 67 -19.24 -5.79 -7.91
C VAL A 67 -18.21 -5.12 -7.00
N GLU A 68 -18.29 -5.37 -5.69
CA GLU A 68 -17.30 -4.87 -4.72
C GLU A 68 -15.90 -5.41 -5.01
N THR A 69 -15.78 -6.72 -5.28
CA THR A 69 -14.51 -7.37 -5.66
C THR A 69 -13.89 -6.68 -6.87
N LYS A 70 -14.70 -6.41 -7.92
CA LYS A 70 -14.23 -5.73 -9.13
C LYS A 70 -13.77 -4.28 -8.85
N GLN A 71 -14.50 -3.55 -8.00
CA GLN A 71 -14.12 -2.19 -7.60
C GLN A 71 -12.82 -2.19 -6.78
N MET A 72 -12.69 -3.11 -5.83
CA MET A 72 -11.47 -3.29 -5.03
C MET A 72 -10.28 -3.66 -5.93
N MET A 73 -10.45 -4.60 -6.87
CA MET A 73 -9.41 -4.96 -7.83
C MET A 73 -8.95 -3.76 -8.66
N ALA A 74 -9.88 -2.96 -9.19
CA ALA A 74 -9.56 -1.76 -9.96
C ALA A 74 -8.84 -0.69 -9.11
N PHE A 75 -9.22 -0.56 -7.83
CA PHE A 75 -8.53 0.32 -6.89
C PHE A 75 -7.09 -0.13 -6.61
N PHE A 76 -6.89 -1.43 -6.34
CA PHE A 76 -5.54 -1.98 -6.14
C PHE A 76 -4.68 -1.89 -7.41
N ASP A 77 -5.26 -2.09 -8.60
CA ASP A 77 -4.55 -1.92 -9.87
C ASP A 77 -4.00 -0.50 -10.01
N ARG A 78 -4.83 0.50 -9.70
CA ARG A 78 -4.40 1.89 -9.71
C ARG A 78 -3.29 2.16 -8.68
N LEU A 79 -3.40 1.65 -7.46
CA LEU A 79 -2.36 1.83 -6.44
C LEU A 79 -1.03 1.15 -6.81
N ILE A 80 -1.09 -0.04 -7.40
CA ILE A 80 0.08 -0.77 -7.92
C ILE A 80 0.75 0.04 -9.03
N GLU A 81 -0.04 0.61 -9.93
CA GLU A 81 0.46 1.45 -11.01
C GLU A 81 1.13 2.74 -10.48
N GLU A 82 0.48 3.43 -9.54
CA GLU A 82 1.02 4.63 -8.87
C GLU A 82 2.33 4.32 -8.14
N LYS A 83 2.42 3.18 -7.44
CA LYS A 83 3.65 2.73 -6.76
C LYS A 83 4.76 2.36 -7.75
N ARG A 84 4.44 1.68 -8.85
CA ARG A 84 5.42 1.38 -9.92
C ARG A 84 5.99 2.65 -10.54
N GLN A 85 5.13 3.59 -10.89
CA GLN A 85 5.55 4.87 -11.47
C GLN A 85 6.38 5.70 -10.49
N SER A 86 6.05 5.67 -9.20
CA SER A 86 6.82 6.35 -8.15
C SER A 86 8.20 5.72 -7.96
N ALA A 87 8.32 4.39 -8.09
CA ALA A 87 9.60 3.68 -8.07
C ALA A 87 10.48 3.94 -9.31
N THR A 88 9.90 4.40 -10.42
CA THR A 88 10.66 4.68 -11.67
C THR A 88 11.11 6.14 -11.79
N LYS A 89 10.61 7.04 -10.93
CA LYS A 89 10.91 8.48 -10.95
C LYS A 89 12.02 8.91 -9.97
N HIS A 90 12.59 7.97 -9.22
CA HIS A 90 13.68 8.19 -8.28
C HIS A 90 15.00 7.64 -8.82
#